data_AF-A0A4Q4XHU4-F1
#
_entry.id   AF-A0A4Q4XHU4-F1
#
_cell.length_a   1.000
_cell.length_b   1.000
_cell.length_c   1.000
_cell.angle_alpha   90.00
_cell.angle_beta   90.00
_cell.angle_gamma   90.00
#
_symmetry.space_group_name_H-M   'P 1'
#
loop_
_entity.id
_entity.type
_entity.pdbx_description
1 polymer ?
#
loop_
_entity_poly.entity_id
_entity_poly.type
_entity_poly.pdbx_seq_one_letter_code
_entity_poly.pdbx_strand_id
1 'polypeptide(L)'
;MGPSAAPRDILGGTPDGRFNAEGFYDPDGLDHGTSNVRHSYTLSGDHHALDTQFFGVKPVEASAMDPKQRILLEATMLFSLVALHQAVQSLRNGVSCIPIVTGCNLLLGPDQYVAESNLQMLSPSGGSRMWDKDADGYARGDRFGILVLKTLSKALADQDAEECIIRETGINQDGRTKATAAGDPIEAQTVLGHSEGAAGVAGVLKASLALQNEIIPSDLLFTSLIPK
;
A
#
# COMPACT_ATOMS: atom_id res chain seq x y z
N MET A 1 26.71 3.38 -10.80
CA MET A 1 26.49 3.71 -9.37
C MET A 1 25.02 3.48 -9.12
N GLY A 2 24.66 2.36 -8.48
CA GLY A 2 23.25 2.12 -8.10
C GLY A 2 22.80 3.14 -7.03
N PRO A 3 21.49 3.40 -6.92
CA PRO A 3 20.97 4.25 -5.85
C PRO A 3 21.44 3.71 -4.49
N SER A 4 21.80 4.62 -3.58
CA SER A 4 22.22 4.30 -2.21
C SER A 4 21.23 3.34 -1.55
N ALA A 5 21.71 2.18 -1.08
CA ALA A 5 20.93 1.18 -0.34
C ALA A 5 20.48 1.66 1.04
N ALA A 6 20.94 2.85 1.49
CA ALA A 6 20.49 3.45 2.73
C ALA A 6 19.02 3.90 2.59
N PRO A 7 18.14 3.51 3.52
CA PRO A 7 16.76 3.93 3.49
C PRO A 7 16.67 5.45 3.64
N ARG A 8 15.65 6.05 3.03
CA ARG A 8 15.42 7.50 3.04
C ARG A 8 13.98 7.77 3.45
N ASP A 9 13.81 8.73 4.35
CA ASP A 9 12.49 9.28 4.64
C ASP A 9 12.09 10.26 3.54
N ILE A 10 10.90 10.03 2.98
CA ILE A 10 10.30 10.84 1.91
C ILE A 10 8.98 11.48 2.39
N LEU A 11 8.80 11.59 3.71
CA LEU A 11 7.64 12.25 4.30
C LEU A 11 7.62 13.73 3.87
N GLY A 12 6.44 14.18 3.45
CA GLY A 12 6.22 15.57 3.05
C GLY A 12 4.84 16.05 3.45
N GLY A 13 4.58 17.34 3.26
CA GLY A 13 3.22 17.87 3.35
C GLY A 13 2.33 17.37 2.21
N THR A 14 1.02 17.48 2.37
CA THR A 14 0.08 17.27 1.27
C THR A 14 0.39 18.25 0.13
N PRO A 15 0.63 17.78 -1.11
CA PRO A 15 0.94 18.65 -2.24
C PRO A 15 -0.18 19.65 -2.56
N ASP A 16 0.21 20.85 -2.97
CA ASP A 16 -0.72 21.86 -3.48
C ASP A 16 -1.56 21.29 -4.64
N GLY A 17 -2.87 21.48 -4.59
CA GLY A 17 -3.82 20.99 -5.60
C GLY A 17 -4.44 19.61 -5.33
N ARG A 18 -3.99 18.86 -4.30
CA ARG A 18 -4.69 17.63 -3.87
C ARG A 18 -5.99 17.96 -3.13
N PHE A 19 -5.87 18.62 -1.99
CA PHE A 19 -6.96 19.18 -1.21
C PHE A 19 -6.40 20.19 -0.21
N ASN A 20 -7.24 21.06 0.35
CA ASN A 20 -6.82 22.05 1.34
C ASN A 20 -6.58 21.40 2.72
N ALA A 21 -5.42 20.76 2.91
CA ALA A 21 -5.10 20.06 4.16
C ALA A 21 -5.13 20.99 5.39
N GLU A 22 -4.67 22.23 5.27
CA GLU A 22 -4.70 23.21 6.39
C GLU A 22 -6.13 23.58 6.79
N GLY A 23 -7.09 23.57 5.86
CA GLY A 23 -8.50 23.85 6.15
C GLY A 23 -9.19 22.78 6.99
N PHE A 24 -8.61 21.58 7.06
CA PHE A 24 -9.12 20.47 7.87
C PHE A 24 -8.22 20.17 9.06
N TYR A 25 -7.15 20.94 9.28
CA TYR A 25 -6.20 20.65 10.34
C TYR A 25 -6.69 21.18 11.71
N ASP A 26 -6.74 20.29 12.70
CA ASP A 26 -6.91 20.62 14.11
C ASP A 26 -5.82 19.88 14.91
N PRO A 27 -4.93 20.58 15.63
CA PRO A 27 -3.86 19.93 16.40
C PRO A 27 -4.38 18.94 17.45
N ASP A 28 -5.56 19.19 18.02
CA ASP A 28 -6.14 18.32 19.04
C ASP A 28 -6.89 17.14 18.40
N GLY A 29 -7.33 17.28 17.14
CA GLY A 29 -8.06 16.26 16.40
C GLY A 29 -9.37 15.86 17.07
N LEU A 30 -9.95 16.77 17.86
CA LEU A 30 -11.16 16.54 18.64
C LEU A 30 -12.38 17.15 17.96
N ASP A 31 -12.18 18.13 17.07
CA ASP A 31 -13.27 18.75 16.34
C ASP A 31 -13.77 17.83 15.21
N HIS A 32 -15.09 17.64 15.17
CA HIS A 32 -15.72 16.82 14.15
C HIS A 32 -15.46 17.38 12.75
N GLY A 33 -14.94 16.54 11.85
CA GLY A 33 -14.62 16.96 10.49
C GLY A 33 -13.16 17.40 10.28
N THR A 34 -12.31 17.28 11.30
CA THR A 34 -10.90 17.69 11.25
C THR A 34 -9.93 16.51 11.33
N SER A 35 -8.66 16.76 11.04
CA SER A 35 -7.56 15.81 11.16
C SER A 35 -6.38 16.48 11.86
N ASN A 36 -5.69 15.73 12.72
CA ASN A 36 -4.47 16.19 13.39
C ASN A 36 -3.17 15.88 12.62
N VAL A 37 -3.28 15.51 11.35
CA VAL A 37 -2.14 15.13 10.50
C VAL A 37 -1.99 16.07 9.31
N ARG A 38 -0.77 16.57 9.10
CA ARG A 38 -0.40 17.39 7.92
C ARG A 38 0.48 16.68 6.91
N HIS A 39 1.08 15.57 7.32
CA HIS A 39 2.13 14.91 6.55
C HIS A 39 1.67 13.60 5.95
N SER A 40 2.21 13.27 4.78
CA SER A 40 1.93 12.05 4.06
C SER A 40 3.02 11.69 3.07
N TYR A 41 3.04 10.42 2.68
CA TYR A 41 3.93 9.93 1.64
C TYR A 41 3.24 10.01 0.29
N THR A 42 3.50 11.03 -0.51
CA THR A 42 2.80 11.21 -1.80
C THR A 42 3.64 10.78 -2.98
N LEU A 43 2.97 10.21 -4.00
CA LEU A 43 3.60 9.96 -5.29
C LEU A 43 3.80 11.30 -5.99
N SER A 44 4.94 11.45 -6.66
CA SER A 44 5.19 12.61 -7.53
C SER A 44 4.56 12.38 -8.91
N GLY A 45 4.07 13.44 -9.55
CA GLY A 45 3.45 13.39 -10.88
C GLY A 45 2.02 13.93 -10.89
N ASP A 46 1.41 14.00 -12.07
CA ASP A 46 -0.01 14.36 -12.21
C ASP A 46 -0.88 13.10 -12.14
N HIS A 47 -1.63 12.96 -11.05
CA HIS A 47 -2.50 11.81 -10.80
C HIS A 47 -3.77 11.83 -11.66
N HIS A 48 -4.07 12.98 -12.29
CA HIS A 48 -5.19 13.13 -13.21
C HIS A 48 -4.80 12.82 -14.66
N ALA A 49 -3.50 12.72 -14.96
CA ALA A 49 -3.03 12.40 -16.30
C ALA A 49 -3.47 10.99 -16.71
N LEU A 50 -3.87 10.86 -17.97
CA LEU A 50 -4.14 9.59 -18.65
C LEU A 50 -3.66 9.73 -20.09
N ASP A 51 -2.96 8.74 -20.63
CA ASP A 51 -2.66 8.68 -22.06
C ASP A 51 -3.93 8.31 -22.85
N THR A 52 -4.78 9.31 -23.03
CA THR A 52 -6.07 9.20 -23.72
C THR A 52 -5.95 8.65 -25.14
N GLN A 53 -4.86 8.99 -25.85
CA GLN A 53 -4.62 8.52 -27.21
C GLN A 53 -4.28 7.02 -27.23
N PHE A 54 -3.44 6.57 -26.30
CA PHE A 54 -3.08 5.16 -26.17
C PHE A 54 -4.30 4.28 -25.82
N PHE A 55 -5.14 4.73 -24.89
CA PHE A 55 -6.34 3.98 -24.46
C PHE A 55 -7.58 4.23 -25.34
N GLY A 56 -7.49 5.10 -26.34
CA GLY A 56 -8.63 5.46 -27.20
C GLY A 56 -9.78 6.14 -26.44
N VAL A 57 -9.51 6.75 -25.29
CA VAL A 57 -10.49 7.46 -24.45
C VAL A 57 -10.55 8.92 -24.89
N LYS A 58 -11.73 9.52 -25.02
CA LYS A 58 -11.79 10.95 -25.36
C LYS A 58 -11.36 11.80 -24.15
N PRO A 59 -10.69 12.96 -24.34
CA PRO A 59 -10.27 13.82 -23.23
C PRO A 59 -11.41 14.23 -22.27
N VAL A 60 -12.63 14.42 -22.80
CA VAL A 60 -13.82 14.73 -21.98
C VAL A 60 -14.24 13.53 -21.10
N GLU A 61 -14.16 12.32 -21.64
CA GLU A 61 -14.46 11.09 -20.89
C GLU A 61 -13.38 10.87 -19.82
N ALA A 62 -12.11 11.01 -20.20
CA ALA A 62 -10.99 10.92 -19.27
C ALA A 62 -11.14 11.91 -18.12
N SER A 63 -11.50 13.18 -18.38
CA SER A 63 -11.69 14.20 -17.34
C SER A 63 -12.78 13.87 -16.31
N ALA A 64 -13.75 13.02 -16.68
CA ALA A 64 -14.84 12.57 -15.81
C ALA A 64 -14.53 11.25 -15.08
N MET A 65 -13.45 10.54 -15.44
CA MET A 65 -13.06 9.30 -14.77
C MET A 65 -12.42 9.59 -13.40
N ASP A 66 -12.67 8.73 -12.42
CA ASP A 66 -11.94 8.77 -11.14
C ASP A 66 -10.42 8.61 -11.41
N PRO A 67 -9.53 9.40 -10.81
CA PRO A 67 -8.08 9.28 -11.00
C PRO A 67 -7.54 7.87 -10.72
N LYS A 68 -8.10 7.15 -9.74
CA LYS A 68 -7.79 5.74 -9.48
C LYS A 68 -8.20 4.87 -10.66
N GLN A 69 -9.32 5.18 -11.31
CA GLN A 69 -9.78 4.49 -12.53
C GLN A 69 -8.92 4.79 -13.77
N ARG A 70 -8.23 5.93 -13.81
CA ARG A 70 -7.29 6.30 -14.88
C ARG A 70 -5.98 5.53 -14.75
N ILE A 71 -5.35 5.55 -13.57
CA ILE A 71 -4.19 4.70 -13.27
C ILE A 71 -4.57 3.20 -13.41
N LEU A 72 -5.85 2.86 -13.18
CA LEU A 72 -6.42 1.53 -13.42
C LEU A 72 -6.46 1.10 -14.90
N LEU A 73 -6.73 2.01 -15.85
CA LEU A 73 -6.70 1.62 -17.27
C LEU A 73 -5.29 1.20 -17.69
N GLU A 74 -4.28 1.78 -17.04
CA GLU A 74 -2.88 1.40 -17.20
C GLU A 74 -2.52 0.10 -16.45
N ALA A 75 -3.32 -0.33 -15.48
CA ALA A 75 -3.03 -1.49 -14.64
C ALA A 75 -4.28 -2.17 -14.04
N THR A 76 -4.66 -3.31 -14.60
CA THR A 76 -5.79 -4.18 -14.20
C THR A 76 -5.82 -4.54 -12.69
N MET A 77 -6.89 -4.23 -11.93
CA MET A 77 -6.96 -4.33 -10.45
C MET A 77 -7.21 -5.73 -9.86
N LEU A 78 -6.47 -6.10 -8.80
CA LEU A 78 -6.94 -6.88 -7.62
C LEU A 78 -6.00 -6.61 -6.42
N PHE A 79 -6.49 -6.00 -5.32
CA PHE A 79 -5.61 -5.45 -4.27
C PHE A 79 -5.78 -6.18 -2.94
N SER A 80 -4.72 -6.17 -2.12
CA SER A 80 -4.46 -6.95 -0.90
C SER A 80 -3.75 -8.29 -1.14
N LEU A 81 -3.15 -8.84 -0.08
CA LEU A 81 -2.60 -10.20 -0.12
C LEU A 81 -3.68 -11.26 -0.43
N VAL A 82 -4.97 -10.92 -0.28
CA VAL A 82 -6.09 -11.77 -0.73
C VAL A 82 -6.13 -11.89 -2.25
N ALA A 83 -5.89 -10.79 -2.97
CA ALA A 83 -5.80 -10.82 -4.43
C ALA A 83 -4.61 -11.64 -4.93
N LEU A 84 -3.46 -11.48 -4.27
CA LEU A 84 -2.29 -12.29 -4.53
C LEU A 84 -2.60 -13.78 -4.30
N HIS A 85 -3.26 -14.10 -3.18
CA HIS A 85 -3.73 -15.46 -2.91
C HIS A 85 -4.65 -15.97 -4.02
N GLN A 86 -5.67 -15.20 -4.43
CA GLN A 86 -6.57 -15.60 -5.51
C GLN A 86 -5.84 -15.84 -6.84
N ALA A 87 -4.86 -15.01 -7.18
CA ALA A 87 -4.04 -15.18 -8.38
C ALA A 87 -3.18 -16.45 -8.30
N VAL A 88 -2.59 -16.73 -7.13
CA VAL A 88 -1.85 -17.99 -6.88
C VAL A 88 -2.77 -19.20 -7.00
N GLN A 89 -3.96 -19.15 -6.43
CA GLN A 89 -4.95 -20.23 -6.55
C GLN A 89 -5.42 -20.41 -8.01
N SER A 90 -5.59 -19.32 -8.76
CA SER A 90 -5.95 -19.33 -10.18
C SER A 90 -4.87 -20.02 -11.03
N LEU A 91 -3.59 -19.73 -10.78
CA LEU A 91 -2.45 -20.41 -11.41
C LEU A 91 -2.42 -21.90 -11.07
N ARG A 92 -2.52 -22.23 -9.77
CA ARG A 92 -2.48 -23.62 -9.29
C ARG A 92 -3.61 -24.47 -9.84
N ASN A 93 -4.80 -23.88 -10.03
CA ASN A 93 -5.96 -24.55 -10.58
C ASN A 93 -6.04 -24.51 -12.12
N GLY A 94 -5.08 -23.87 -12.79
CA GLY A 94 -5.04 -23.75 -14.26
C GLY A 94 -6.12 -22.85 -14.86
N VAL A 95 -6.74 -21.98 -14.06
CA VAL A 95 -7.77 -21.03 -14.52
C VAL A 95 -7.14 -19.86 -15.28
N SER A 96 -5.95 -19.42 -14.84
CA SER A 96 -5.13 -18.42 -15.54
C SER A 96 -3.71 -18.94 -15.71
N CYS A 97 -3.09 -18.60 -16.83
CA CYS A 97 -1.69 -18.94 -17.12
C CYS A 97 -0.70 -17.83 -16.74
N ILE A 98 -1.17 -16.58 -16.70
CA ILE A 98 -0.37 -15.39 -16.38
C ILE A 98 -1.29 -14.35 -15.70
N PRO A 99 -1.69 -14.55 -14.43
CA PRO A 99 -2.45 -13.53 -13.74
C PRO A 99 -1.56 -12.33 -13.42
N ILE A 100 -2.18 -11.16 -13.51
CA ILE A 100 -1.60 -9.88 -13.13
C ILE A 100 -2.29 -9.45 -11.84
N VAL A 101 -1.51 -9.15 -10.81
CA VAL A 101 -1.98 -8.58 -9.54
C VAL A 101 -1.49 -7.15 -9.51
N THR A 102 -2.36 -6.17 -9.25
CA THR A 102 -1.94 -4.76 -9.17
C THR A 102 -2.44 -4.14 -7.88
N GLY A 103 -1.90 -2.98 -7.52
CA GLY A 103 -2.15 -2.26 -6.28
C GLY A 103 -2.01 -0.75 -6.50
N CYS A 104 -2.80 0.04 -5.80
CA CYS A 104 -2.94 1.49 -5.88
C CYS A 104 -3.58 2.00 -4.58
N ASN A 105 -3.05 3.07 -4.04
CA ASN A 105 -3.71 3.85 -3.01
C ASN A 105 -3.39 5.29 -3.36
N LEU A 106 -4.42 6.14 -3.44
CA LEU A 106 -4.23 7.56 -3.69
C LEU A 106 -4.99 8.38 -2.65
N LEU A 107 -4.28 9.36 -2.11
CA LEU A 107 -4.73 10.35 -1.15
C LEU A 107 -5.30 11.55 -1.92
N LEU A 108 -6.56 11.45 -2.33
CA LEU A 108 -7.21 12.44 -3.20
C LEU A 108 -8.08 13.46 -2.45
N GLY A 109 -8.32 13.26 -1.14
CA GLY A 109 -9.19 14.12 -0.36
C GLY A 109 -9.02 13.93 1.15
N PRO A 110 -9.64 14.83 1.94
CA PRO A 110 -9.48 14.86 3.40
C PRO A 110 -10.31 13.80 4.12
N ASP A 111 -11.35 13.24 3.50
CA ASP A 111 -12.35 12.41 4.20
C ASP A 111 -11.75 11.23 4.97
N GLN A 112 -10.76 10.55 4.36
CA GLN A 112 -10.08 9.44 5.03
C GLN A 112 -9.15 9.90 6.16
N TYR A 113 -8.48 11.05 5.99
CA TYR A 113 -7.68 11.64 7.07
C TYR A 113 -8.54 12.00 8.27
N VAL A 114 -9.68 12.63 8.02
CA VAL A 114 -10.66 13.00 9.04
C VAL A 114 -11.22 11.76 9.73
N ALA A 115 -11.66 10.76 8.95
CA ALA A 115 -12.21 9.52 9.52
C ALA A 115 -11.20 8.79 10.40
N GLU A 116 -9.95 8.66 9.96
CA GLU A 116 -8.91 7.91 10.68
C GLU A 116 -8.30 8.70 11.84
N SER A 117 -8.24 10.03 11.77
CA SER A 117 -7.93 10.89 12.93
C SER A 117 -9.02 10.79 14.00
N ASN A 118 -10.30 10.79 13.62
CA ASN A 118 -11.41 10.61 14.58
C ASN A 118 -11.36 9.25 15.29
N LEU A 119 -10.81 8.23 14.62
CA LEU A 119 -10.56 6.90 15.20
C LEU A 119 -9.23 6.80 15.96
N GLN A 120 -8.44 7.88 16.02
CA GLN A 120 -7.13 7.94 16.66
C GLN A 120 -6.14 6.91 16.09
N MET A 121 -6.24 6.65 14.78
CA MET A 121 -5.41 5.64 14.09
C MET A 121 -4.13 6.23 13.49
N LEU A 122 -4.13 7.54 13.20
CA LEU A 122 -3.03 8.20 12.53
C LEU A 122 -2.02 8.78 13.52
N SER A 123 -0.74 8.68 13.17
CA SER A 123 0.31 9.39 13.91
C SER A 123 0.23 10.89 13.60
N PRO A 124 0.13 11.78 14.61
CA PRO A 124 0.16 13.23 14.40
C PRO A 124 1.43 13.71 13.70
N SER A 125 2.56 13.02 13.95
CA SER A 125 3.83 13.28 13.27
C SER A 125 3.86 12.83 11.81
N GLY A 126 2.89 12.02 11.38
CA GLY A 126 2.78 11.47 10.04
C GLY A 126 3.77 10.35 9.72
N GLY A 127 4.47 9.79 10.71
CA GLY A 127 5.41 8.67 10.54
C GLY A 127 4.91 7.37 11.17
N SER A 128 5.16 6.23 10.52
CA SER A 128 4.85 4.90 11.08
C SER A 128 6.04 4.35 11.88
N ARG A 129 6.02 4.53 13.21
CA ARG A 129 7.06 4.06 14.14
C ARG A 129 6.84 2.61 14.60
N MET A 130 6.87 1.67 13.66
CA MET A 130 6.55 0.27 13.94
C MET A 130 7.43 -0.30 15.08
N TRP A 131 6.78 -0.82 16.14
CA TRP A 131 7.40 -1.40 17.35
C TRP A 131 8.23 -0.47 18.24
N ASP A 132 8.36 0.81 17.90
CA ASP A 132 9.12 1.76 18.70
C ASP A 132 8.35 2.18 19.96
N LYS A 133 9.06 2.55 21.03
CA LYS A 133 8.47 3.08 22.27
C LYS A 133 7.60 4.32 22.06
N ASP A 134 7.88 5.10 21.02
CA ASP A 134 7.15 6.33 20.70
C ASP A 134 6.07 6.11 19.63
N ALA A 135 5.68 4.85 19.36
CA ALA A 135 4.61 4.52 18.41
C ALA A 135 3.25 5.10 18.86
N ASP A 136 2.62 5.89 17.99
CA ASP A 136 1.40 6.65 18.27
C ASP A 136 0.36 6.59 17.13
N GLY A 137 0.51 5.63 16.21
CA GLY A 137 -0.34 5.49 15.02
C GLY A 137 0.47 5.20 13.77
N TYR A 138 -0.19 5.27 12.61
CA TYR A 138 0.45 5.05 11.31
C TYR A 138 0.37 6.27 10.38
N ALA A 139 1.23 6.25 9.37
CA ALA A 139 1.33 7.24 8.32
C ALA A 139 0.56 6.85 7.06
N ARG A 140 -0.08 7.84 6.44
CA ARG A 140 -0.78 7.68 5.17
C ARG A 140 0.18 7.86 4.00
N GLY A 141 -0.07 7.13 2.91
CA GLY A 141 0.73 7.28 1.71
C GLY A 141 0.06 6.79 0.43
N ASP A 142 0.36 7.48 -0.67
CA ASP A 142 0.13 7.03 -2.03
C ASP A 142 1.04 5.85 -2.35
N ARG A 143 0.50 4.89 -3.09
CA ARG A 143 1.24 3.70 -3.52
C ARG A 143 0.67 3.23 -4.85
N PHE A 144 1.50 2.63 -5.68
CA PHE A 144 1.07 1.88 -6.85
C PHE A 144 2.08 0.75 -7.12
N GLY A 145 1.62 -0.41 -7.60
CA GLY A 145 2.48 -1.55 -7.89
C GLY A 145 1.80 -2.64 -8.70
N ILE A 146 2.59 -3.44 -9.39
CA ILE A 146 2.14 -4.55 -10.23
C ILE A 146 3.03 -5.77 -9.96
N LEU A 147 2.42 -6.95 -9.92
CA LEU A 147 3.07 -8.25 -9.90
C LEU A 147 2.53 -9.06 -11.08
N VAL A 148 3.44 -9.59 -11.89
CA VAL A 148 3.12 -10.54 -12.95
C VAL A 148 3.54 -11.92 -12.46
N LEU A 149 2.62 -12.88 -12.47
CA LEU A 149 2.88 -14.20 -11.92
C LEU A 149 2.81 -15.26 -13.00
N LYS A 150 3.69 -16.26 -12.89
CA LYS A 150 3.68 -17.49 -13.68
C LYS A 150 3.96 -18.67 -12.76
N THR A 151 3.68 -19.89 -13.23
CA THR A 151 4.27 -21.07 -12.60
C THR A 151 5.78 -21.06 -12.84
N LEU A 152 6.56 -21.55 -11.88
CA LEU A 152 8.03 -21.61 -12.02
C LEU A 152 8.45 -22.39 -13.27
N SER A 153 7.76 -23.49 -13.57
CA SER A 153 8.01 -24.27 -14.79
C SER A 153 7.83 -23.46 -16.06
N LYS A 154 6.84 -22.57 -16.10
CA LYS A 154 6.57 -21.71 -17.25
C LYS A 154 7.58 -20.56 -17.33
N ALA A 155 7.92 -19.95 -16.21
CA ALA A 155 8.95 -18.91 -16.18
C ALA A 155 10.32 -19.44 -16.67
N LEU A 156 10.71 -20.63 -16.24
CA LEU A 156 11.91 -21.33 -16.71
C LEU A 156 11.87 -21.66 -18.21
N ALA A 157 10.72 -22.14 -18.69
CA ALA A 157 10.53 -22.46 -20.11
C ALA A 157 10.56 -21.21 -21.00
N ASP A 158 9.97 -20.12 -20.53
CA ASP A 158 9.92 -18.83 -21.21
C ASP A 158 11.25 -18.04 -21.03
N GLN A 159 12.18 -18.52 -20.20
CA GLN A 159 13.45 -17.89 -19.84
C GLN A 159 13.27 -16.47 -19.25
N ASP A 160 12.25 -16.30 -18.42
CA ASP A 160 12.00 -15.03 -17.73
C ASP A 160 13.07 -14.74 -16.66
N ALA A 161 13.31 -13.47 -16.37
CA ALA A 161 14.09 -13.07 -15.20
C ALA A 161 13.30 -13.35 -13.92
N GLU A 162 13.80 -14.25 -13.08
CA GLU A 162 13.12 -14.64 -11.85
C GLU A 162 13.41 -13.64 -10.71
N GLU A 163 12.40 -12.87 -10.31
CA GLU A 163 12.56 -11.90 -9.21
C GLU A 163 12.42 -12.53 -7.82
N CYS A 164 11.41 -13.39 -7.63
CA CYS A 164 11.20 -14.17 -6.41
C CYS A 164 10.25 -15.36 -6.64
N ILE A 165 10.27 -16.33 -5.72
CA ILE A 165 9.34 -17.48 -5.72
C ILE A 165 8.38 -17.36 -4.55
N ILE A 166 7.09 -17.23 -4.84
CA ILE A 166 6.03 -17.33 -3.84
C ILE A 166 5.83 -18.81 -3.52
N ARG A 167 6.22 -19.21 -2.30
CA ARG A 167 6.10 -20.60 -1.83
C ARG A 167 4.67 -20.94 -1.45
N GLU A 168 4.07 -20.12 -0.60
CA GLU A 168 2.70 -20.30 -0.10
C GLU A 168 2.00 -18.97 0.14
N THR A 169 0.67 -19.01 0.16
CA THR A 169 -0.20 -17.90 0.56
C THR A 169 -1.36 -18.45 1.40
N GLY A 170 -1.89 -17.65 2.32
CA GLY A 170 -3.03 -18.03 3.16
C GLY A 170 -3.93 -16.84 3.46
N ILE A 171 -5.21 -17.12 3.68
CA ILE A 171 -6.21 -16.13 4.08
C ILE A 171 -7.08 -16.74 5.19
N ASN A 172 -7.44 -15.93 6.19
CA ASN A 172 -8.42 -16.25 7.22
C ASN A 172 -9.28 -15.00 7.52
N GLN A 173 -10.09 -15.09 8.58
CA GLN A 173 -10.87 -13.99 9.15
C GLN A 173 -10.79 -14.11 10.67
N ASP A 174 -10.56 -12.98 11.36
CA ASP A 174 -10.37 -12.95 12.82
C ASP A 174 -11.64 -13.34 13.62
N GLY A 175 -12.77 -13.52 12.94
CA GLY A 175 -14.02 -13.95 13.55
C GLY A 175 -14.56 -12.92 14.55
N ARG A 176 -15.05 -13.39 15.70
CA ARG A 176 -15.66 -12.51 16.71
C ARG A 176 -14.61 -12.01 17.69
N THR A 177 -14.20 -10.76 17.56
CA THR A 177 -13.24 -10.09 18.45
C THR A 177 -13.92 -9.12 19.41
N LYS A 178 -13.16 -8.63 20.42
CA LYS A 178 -13.67 -7.68 21.44
C LYS A 178 -13.96 -6.28 20.89
N ALA A 179 -13.35 -5.91 19.78
CA ALA A 179 -13.63 -4.67 19.06
C ALA A 179 -13.38 -4.89 17.57
N THR A 180 -14.19 -4.27 16.72
CA THR A 180 -14.18 -4.47 15.26
C THR A 180 -12.81 -4.19 14.62
N ALA A 181 -12.00 -3.32 15.21
CA ALA A 181 -10.65 -2.97 14.74
C ALA A 181 -9.51 -3.57 15.60
N ALA A 182 -9.83 -4.30 16.66
CA ALA A 182 -8.83 -4.98 17.48
C ALA A 182 -8.62 -6.40 16.93
N GLY A 183 -7.44 -6.65 16.34
CA GLY A 183 -7.03 -7.99 15.95
C GLY A 183 -6.92 -8.91 17.17
N ASP A 184 -7.34 -10.17 17.03
CA ASP A 184 -7.14 -11.18 18.07
C ASP A 184 -5.71 -11.75 17.96
N PRO A 185 -4.88 -11.72 19.03
CA PRO A 185 -3.53 -12.25 19.00
C PRO A 185 -3.45 -13.73 18.59
N ILE A 186 -4.52 -14.50 18.80
CA ILE A 186 -4.55 -15.94 18.50
C ILE A 186 -4.75 -16.20 17.00
N GLU A 187 -5.59 -15.41 16.31
CA GLU A 187 -5.84 -15.59 14.86
C GLU A 187 -4.72 -14.99 14.00
N ALA A 188 -4.11 -13.88 14.47
CA ALA A 188 -2.91 -13.30 13.86
C ALA A 188 -1.73 -14.29 13.83
N GLN A 189 -1.74 -15.35 14.65
CA GLN A 189 -0.72 -16.41 14.62
C GLN A 189 -0.89 -17.41 13.47
N THR A 190 -2.08 -17.55 12.89
CA THR A 190 -2.36 -18.54 11.83
C THR A 190 -2.09 -17.99 10.43
N VAL A 191 -2.42 -16.71 10.19
CA VAL A 191 -2.10 -15.99 8.96
C VAL A 191 -1.54 -14.61 9.33
N LEU A 192 -0.23 -14.44 9.14
CA LEU A 192 0.44 -13.16 9.35
C LEU A 192 0.23 -12.26 8.14
N GLY A 193 -0.53 -11.18 8.29
CA GLY A 193 -0.57 -10.07 7.34
C GLY A 193 -1.96 -9.72 6.81
N HIS A 194 -2.71 -8.91 7.55
CA HIS A 194 -3.73 -8.07 6.93
C HIS A 194 -3.03 -6.81 6.40
N SER A 195 -3.20 -6.51 5.12
CA SER A 195 -2.60 -5.32 4.51
C SER A 195 -3.65 -4.59 3.70
N GLU A 196 -4.05 -3.42 4.20
CA GLU A 196 -5.03 -2.56 3.55
C GLU A 196 -4.45 -1.93 2.27
N GLY A 197 -5.26 -1.89 1.21
CA GLY A 197 -4.89 -1.32 -0.09
C GLY A 197 -3.61 -1.94 -0.69
N ALA A 198 -2.67 -1.08 -1.07
CA ALA A 198 -1.41 -1.48 -1.71
C ALA A 198 -0.26 -1.81 -0.72
N ALA A 199 -0.51 -1.79 0.60
CA ALA A 199 0.54 -2.01 1.60
C ALA A 199 1.18 -3.41 1.49
N GLY A 200 0.38 -4.43 1.16
CA GLY A 200 0.86 -5.82 1.07
C GLY A 200 1.82 -6.04 -0.10
N VAL A 201 1.50 -5.46 -1.27
CA VAL A 201 2.35 -5.54 -2.47
C VAL A 201 3.66 -4.78 -2.26
N ALA A 202 3.62 -3.60 -1.61
CA ALA A 202 4.83 -2.88 -1.24
C ALA A 202 5.75 -3.70 -0.32
N GLY A 203 5.18 -4.46 0.62
CA GLY A 203 5.92 -5.42 1.45
C GLY A 203 6.57 -6.54 0.64
N VAL A 204 5.84 -7.13 -0.32
CA VAL A 204 6.37 -8.17 -1.22
C VAL A 204 7.51 -7.63 -2.08
N LEU A 205 7.36 -6.43 -2.66
CA LEU A 205 8.41 -5.77 -3.45
C LEU A 205 9.64 -5.45 -2.60
N LYS A 206 9.45 -4.91 -1.37
CA LYS A 206 10.56 -4.67 -0.43
C LYS A 206 11.30 -5.98 -0.09
N ALA A 207 10.57 -7.07 0.15
CA ALA A 207 11.16 -8.37 0.46
C ALA A 207 11.93 -8.94 -0.75
N SER A 208 11.39 -8.84 -1.96
CA SER A 208 12.07 -9.27 -3.18
C SER A 208 13.35 -8.48 -3.43
N LEU A 209 13.31 -7.14 -3.30
CA LEU A 209 14.50 -6.29 -3.42
C LEU A 209 15.54 -6.61 -2.34
N ALA A 210 15.12 -6.86 -1.10
CA ALA A 210 16.03 -7.25 -0.03
C ALA A 210 16.75 -8.58 -0.34
N LEU A 211 16.03 -9.56 -0.89
CA LEU A 211 16.62 -10.83 -1.33
C LEU A 211 17.58 -10.64 -2.50
N GLN A 212 17.19 -9.88 -3.53
CA GLN A 212 18.02 -9.63 -4.72
C GLN A 212 19.32 -8.88 -4.39
N ASN A 213 19.28 -7.99 -3.39
CA ASN A 213 20.44 -7.21 -2.97
C ASN A 213 21.17 -7.82 -1.77
N GLU A 214 20.70 -8.96 -1.24
CA GLU A 214 21.25 -9.63 -0.05
C GLU A 214 21.39 -8.69 1.16
N ILE A 215 20.48 -7.71 1.28
CA ILE A 215 20.50 -6.68 2.31
C ILE A 215 19.14 -6.59 2.98
N ILE A 216 19.13 -6.67 4.31
CA ILE A 216 17.98 -6.30 5.12
C ILE A 216 18.12 -4.81 5.44
N PRO A 217 17.28 -3.93 4.87
CA PRO A 217 17.36 -2.50 5.15
C PRO A 217 16.97 -2.22 6.59
N SER A 218 17.65 -1.26 7.23
CA SER A 218 17.28 -0.78 8.57
C SER A 218 15.91 -0.10 8.57
N ASP A 219 15.17 -0.20 9.67
CA ASP A 219 13.96 0.61 9.87
C ASP A 219 14.32 2.03 10.30
N LEU A 220 13.80 3.02 9.56
CA LEU A 220 14.17 4.44 9.70
C LEU A 220 13.74 5.06 11.02
N LEU A 221 12.56 4.68 11.51
CA LEU A 221 11.91 5.33 12.66
C LEU A 221 11.93 4.46 13.92
N PHE A 222 12.89 3.53 13.99
CA PHE A 222 13.06 2.63 15.13
C PHE A 222 14.32 3.00 15.91
N THR A 223 14.13 3.32 17.19
CA THR A 223 15.19 3.63 18.15
C THR A 223 15.24 2.60 19.26
N SER A 224 14.09 2.24 19.82
CA SER A 224 14.00 1.28 20.93
C SER A 224 12.62 0.63 21.00
N LEU A 225 12.58 -0.66 21.38
CA LEU A 225 11.34 -1.41 21.50
C LEU A 225 10.36 -0.80 22.51
N ILE A 226 9.08 -0.83 22.18
CA ILE A 226 8.00 -0.53 23.11
C ILE A 226 8.08 -1.49 24.33
N PRO A 227 8.00 -0.98 25.56
CA PRO A 227 7.96 -1.82 26.75
C PRO A 227 6.77 -2.78 26.71
N LYS A 228 6.96 -4.01 27.19
CA LYS A 228 5.89 -5.01 27.32
C LYS A 228 4.89 -4.66 28.41
#